data_AF-A0A1X7FSJ7-F1
#
_entry.id   AF-A0A1X7FSJ7-F1
#
_cell.length_a   1.000
_cell.length_b   1.000
_cell.length_c   1.000
_cell.angle_alpha   90.00
_cell.angle_beta   90.00
_cell.angle_gamma   90.00
#
_symmetry.space_group_name_H-M   'P 1'
#
loop_
_entity.id
_entity.type
_entity.pdbx_description
1 polymer ?
#
loop_
_entity_poly.entity_id
_entity_poly.type
_entity_poly.pdbx_seq_one_letter_code
_entity_poly.pdbx_strand_id
1 'polypeptide(L)'
;MTAPVRIADAATVRLLRPGDRVDVIAAERTASGDAAEVVARGALVTKIPEPLESSAAGALIVLSVPRPTAVRLAGAGATARLAVTLW
;
A
#
# COMPACT_ATOMS: atom_id res chain seq x y z
N MET A 1 6.51 -11.95 6.88
CA MET A 1 6.57 -10.74 7.75
C MET A 1 5.32 -9.93 7.50
N THR A 2 4.77 -9.25 8.50
CA THR A 2 3.65 -8.32 8.31
C THR A 2 4.17 -6.90 8.16
N ALA A 3 3.73 -6.18 7.14
CA ALA A 3 4.10 -4.79 6.90
C ALA A 3 2.84 -3.90 6.93
N PRO A 4 2.75 -2.90 7.82
CA PRO A 4 1.72 -1.87 7.72
C PRO A 4 2.03 -0.95 6.53
N VAL A 5 1.05 -0.75 5.65
CA VAL A 5 1.18 0.05 4.43
C VAL A 5 0.03 1.04 4.37
N ARG A 6 0.36 2.32 4.18
CA ARG A 6 -0.64 3.39 4.04
C ARG A 6 -0.93 3.64 2.56
N ILE A 7 -2.19 3.52 2.18
CA ILE A 7 -2.67 3.70 0.81
C ILE A 7 -3.32 5.08 0.71
N ALA A 8 -2.93 5.85 -0.30
CA ALA A 8 -3.36 7.23 -0.48
C ALA A 8 -4.89 7.33 -0.65
N ASP A 9 -5.50 6.36 -1.35
CA ASP A 9 -6.94 6.30 -1.55
C ASP A 9 -7.62 5.34 -0.56
N ALA A 10 -8.34 5.93 0.41
CA ALA A 10 -9.10 5.19 1.38
C ALA A 10 -10.35 4.51 0.80
N ALA A 11 -10.93 5.02 -0.28
CA ALA A 11 -12.11 4.41 -0.92
C ALA A 11 -11.75 3.07 -1.56
N THR A 12 -10.58 2.98 -2.20
CA THR A 12 -10.05 1.73 -2.75
C THR A 12 -9.88 0.67 -1.65
N VAL A 13 -9.35 1.04 -0.48
CA VAL A 13 -9.17 0.10 0.65
C VAL A 13 -10.50 -0.45 1.18
N ARG A 14 -11.61 0.30 1.11
CA ARG A 14 -12.93 -0.17 1.54
C ARG A 14 -13.49 -1.33 0.70
N LEU A 15 -12.93 -1.55 -0.48
CA LEU A 15 -13.29 -2.68 -1.35
C LEU A 15 -12.57 -3.97 -0.96
N LEU A 16 -11.45 -3.86 -0.23
CA LEU A 16 -10.62 -4.99 0.13
C LEU A 16 -11.17 -5.75 1.34
N ARG A 17 -10.80 -7.02 1.42
CA ARG A 17 -11.05 -7.90 2.57
C ARG A 17 -9.75 -8.57 3.00
N PRO A 18 -9.59 -8.89 4.30
CA PRO A 18 -8.56 -9.83 4.73
C PRO A 18 -8.69 -11.14 3.93
N GLY A 19 -7.61 -11.58 3.30
CA GLY A 19 -7.59 -12.71 2.37
C GLY A 19 -7.32 -12.31 0.91
N ASP A 20 -7.54 -11.05 0.53
CA ASP A 20 -7.30 -10.58 -0.83
C ASP A 20 -5.81 -10.55 -1.18
N ARG A 21 -5.51 -10.73 -2.46
CA ARG A 21 -4.17 -10.50 -3.02
C ARG A 21 -4.16 -9.20 -3.78
N VAL A 22 -3.14 -8.39 -3.53
CA VAL A 22 -2.98 -7.08 -4.14
C VAL A 22 -1.58 -6.87 -4.67
N ASP A 23 -1.48 -6.12 -5.75
CA ASP A 23 -0.25 -5.49 -6.17
C ASP A 23 -0.20 -4.08 -5.55
N VAL A 24 0.99 -3.68 -5.07
CA VAL A 24 1.22 -2.36 -4.51
C VAL A 24 2.05 -1.54 -5.47
N ILE A 25 1.52 -0.38 -5.84
CA ILE A 25 2.13 0.56 -6.78
C ILE A 25 2.58 1.79 -5.99
N ALA A 26 3.84 2.19 -6.16
CA ALA A 26 4.33 3.47 -5.71
C ALA A 26 4.26 4.47 -6.86
N ALA A 27 3.55 5.57 -6.64
CA ALA A 27 3.49 6.70 -7.56
C ALA A 27 4.24 7.89 -6.94
N GLU A 28 5.33 8.30 -7.58
CA GLU A 28 6.16 9.42 -7.18
C GLU A 28 6.13 10.50 -8.26
N ARG A 29 6.04 11.76 -7.84
CA ARG A 29 6.20 12.90 -8.75
C ARG A 29 7.67 13.27 -8.83
N THR A 30 8.25 13.09 -10.01
CA THR A 30 9.65 13.41 -10.31
C THR A 30 9.76 14.70 -11.11
N ALA A 31 10.97 15.26 -11.24
CA ALA A 31 11.21 16.44 -12.07
C ALA A 31 10.87 16.22 -13.56
N SER A 32 10.90 14.97 -14.03
CA SER A 32 10.62 14.59 -15.42
C SER A 32 9.17 14.12 -15.64
N GLY A 33 8.32 14.16 -14.61
CA GLY A 33 6.93 13.70 -14.67
C GLY A 33 6.58 12.71 -13.56
N ASP A 34 5.39 12.12 -13.64
CA ASP A 34 4.93 11.12 -12.67
C ASP A 34 5.50 9.74 -13.03
N ALA A 35 6.16 9.09 -12.07
CA ALA A 35 6.70 7.74 -12.19
C ALA A 35 5.87 6.78 -11.34
N ALA A 36 5.53 5.61 -11.90
CA ALA A 36 4.81 4.56 -11.18
C ALA A 36 5.54 3.24 -11.31
N GLU A 37 5.79 2.56 -10.20
CA GLU A 37 6.38 1.22 -10.19
C GLU A 37 5.67 0.26 -9.23
N VAL A 38 5.71 -1.03 -9.58
CA VAL A 38 5.16 -2.09 -8.72
C VAL A 38 6.20 -2.47 -7.66
N VAL A 39 5.89 -2.17 -6.40
CA VAL A 39 6.78 -2.43 -5.26
C VAL A 39 6.57 -3.81 -4.66
N ALA A 40 5.33 -4.31 -4.73
CA ALA A 40 4.99 -5.66 -4.31
C ALA A 40 3.96 -6.27 -5.27
N ARG A 41 4.12 -7.56 -5.57
CA ARG A 41 3.15 -8.33 -6.37
C ARG A 41 2.51 -9.42 -5.52
N GLY A 42 1.19 -9.60 -5.69
CA GLY A 42 0.41 -10.67 -5.07
C GLY A 42 0.48 -10.72 -3.54
N ALA A 43 0.67 -9.56 -2.90
CA ALA A 43 0.78 -9.44 -1.46
C ALA A 43 -0.57 -9.75 -0.79
N LEU A 44 -0.55 -10.57 0.27
CA LEU A 44 -1.77 -10.98 0.96
C LEU A 44 -2.18 -9.92 1.98
N VAL A 45 -3.41 -9.43 1.88
CA VAL A 45 -4.01 -8.56 2.91
C VAL A 45 -4.35 -9.41 4.13
N THR A 46 -3.69 -9.13 5.25
CA THR A 46 -3.88 -9.86 6.51
C THR A 46 -4.81 -9.15 7.49
N LYS A 47 -4.82 -7.81 7.46
CA LYS A 47 -5.67 -7.00 8.31
C LYS A 47 -5.95 -5.66 7.65
N ILE A 48 -7.15 -5.15 7.85
CA ILE A 48 -7.53 -3.79 7.52
C ILE A 48 -7.91 -3.11 8.84
N PRO A 49 -7.00 -2.34 9.45
CA PRO A 49 -7.28 -1.62 10.68
C PRO A 49 -8.43 -0.64 10.49
N GLU A 50 -9.29 -0.51 11.50
CA GLU A 50 -10.31 0.53 11.51
C GLU A 50 -9.65 1.91 11.47
N PRO A 51 -10.12 2.83 10.61
CA PRO A 51 -9.55 4.15 10.52
C PRO A 51 -9.77 4.89 11.85
N LEU A 52 -8.68 5.26 12.51
CA LEU A 52 -8.72 6.23 13.60
C LEU A 52 -9.15 7.58 13.01
N GLU A 53 -10.18 8.19 13.61
CA GLU A 53 -10.89 9.41 13.19
C GLU A 53 -10.04 10.39 12.35
N SER A 54 -10.56 10.73 11.16
CA SER A 54 -10.15 11.84 10.28
C SER A 54 -8.65 11.98 9.96
N SER A 55 -7.99 10.90 9.57
CA SER A 55 -6.74 11.06 8.82
C SER A 55 -7.05 11.35 7.35
N ALA A 56 -6.95 12.61 6.94
CA ALA A 56 -7.00 13.03 5.53
C ALA A 56 -5.88 12.41 4.64
N ALA A 57 -5.04 11.54 5.20
CA ALA A 57 -3.82 10.99 4.59
C ALA A 57 -3.99 9.53 4.08
N GLY A 58 -5.22 9.06 3.85
CA GLY A 58 -5.49 7.72 3.32
C GLY A 58 -5.65 6.62 4.39
N ALA A 59 -5.81 5.37 3.95
CA ALA A 59 -6.15 4.22 4.81
C ALA A 59 -4.97 3.28 5.02
N LEU A 60 -4.96 2.59 6.17
CA LEU A 60 -3.92 1.62 6.53
C LEU A 60 -4.38 0.20 6.17
N ILE A 61 -3.48 -0.61 5.63
CA ILE A 61 -3.65 -2.06 5.48
C ILE A 61 -2.40 -2.78 5.98
N VAL A 62 -2.53 -4.05 6.36
CA VAL A 62 -1.39 -4.88 6.79
C VAL A 62 -1.22 -6.02 5.80
N LEU A 63 -0.04 -6.10 5.20
CA LEU A 63 0.29 -7.10 4.19
C LEU A 63 1.23 -8.17 4.72
N SER A 64 0.99 -9.44 4.36
CA SER A 64 1.99 -10.50 4.50
C SER A 64 2.89 -10.52 3.28
N VAL A 65 4.17 -10.25 3.52
CA VAL A 65 5.20 -10.15 2.47
C VAL A 65 6.54 -10.73 2.93
N PRO A 66 7.44 -11.07 2.00
CA PRO A 66 8.84 -11.34 2.30
C PRO A 66 9.51 -10.13 2.97
N ARG A 67 10.50 -10.37 3.85
CA ARG A 67 11.26 -9.29 4.52
C ARG A 67 11.86 -8.24 3.56
N PRO A 68 12.52 -8.59 2.44
CA PRO A 68 13.04 -7.56 1.52
C PRO A 68 11.92 -6.68 0.93
N THR A 69 10.75 -7.26 0.65
CA THR A 69 9.58 -6.50 0.17
C THR A 69 9.04 -5.56 1.24
N ALA A 70 9.02 -5.97 2.51
CA ALA A 70 8.62 -5.09 3.62
C ALA A 70 9.52 -3.86 3.72
N VAL A 71 10.85 -4.02 3.55
CA VAL A 71 11.80 -2.89 3.54
C VAL A 71 11.54 -1.97 2.36
N ARG A 72 11.31 -2.51 1.16
CA ARG A 72 10.95 -1.72 -0.03
C ARG A 72 9.65 -0.94 0.15
N LEU A 73 8.62 -1.57 0.70
CA LEU A 73 7.34 -0.92 1.00
C LEU A 73 7.50 0.22 2.01
N ALA A 74 8.32 0.03 3.05
CA ALA A 74 8.61 1.07 4.03
C ALA A 74 9.35 2.26 3.41
N GLY A 75 10.33 2.01 2.54
CA GLY A 75 11.04 3.06 1.81
C GLY A 75 10.10 3.81 0.86
N ALA A 76 9.36 3.09 0.02
CA ALA A 76 8.42 3.66 -0.94
C ALA A 76 7.31 4.46 -0.25
N GLY A 77 6.76 3.97 0.87
CA GLY A 77 5.73 4.69 1.62
C GLY A 77 6.22 5.98 2.30
N ALA A 78 7.53 6.17 2.44
CA ALA A 78 8.11 7.39 2.99
C ALA A 78 8.27 8.50 1.93
N THR A 79 8.39 8.14 0.65
CA THR A 79 8.71 9.10 -0.43
C THR A 79 7.63 9.19 -1.52
N ALA A 80 6.79 8.16 -1.67
CA ALA A 80 5.82 8.02 -2.73
C ALA A 80 4.40 7.81 -2.19
N ARG A 81 3.41 8.12 -3.02
CA ARG A 81 2.00 7.78 -2.74
C ARG A 81 1.76 6.35 -3.17
N LEU A 82 1.29 5.53 -2.23
CA LEU A 82 1.01 4.13 -2.53
C LEU A 82 -0.44 3.94 -2.96
N ALA A 83 -0.63 3.12 -3.99
CA ALA A 83 -1.90 2.64 -4.49
C ALA A 83 -1.89 1.10 -4.53
N VAL A 84 -3.07 0.50 -4.65
CA VAL A 84 -3.23 -0.95 -4.75
C VAL A 84 -4.14 -1.33 -5.90
N THR A 85 -3.87 -2.47 -6.52
CA THR A 85 -4.76 -3.09 -7.51
C THR A 85 -5.02 -4.53 -7.09
N LEU A 86 -6.23 -5.03 -7.37
CA LEU A 86 -6.55 -6.45 -7.20
C LEU A 86 -5.75 -7.28 -8.21
N TRP A 87 -5.22 -8.41 -7.75
CA TRP A 87 -4.42 -9.34 -8.54
C TRP A 87 -5.30 -10.30 -9.36
#